data_AF-G1XP20-F1
#
_entry.id   AF-G1XP20-F1
#
_cell.length_a   1.000
_cell.length_b   1.000
_cell.length_c   1.000
_cell.angle_alpha   90.00
_cell.angle_beta   90.00
_cell.angle_gamma   90.00
#
_symmetry.space_group_name_H-M   'P 1'
#
loop_
_entity.id
_entity.type
_entity.pdbx_description
1 polymer ?
#
loop_
_entity_poly.entity_id
_entity_poly.type
_entity_poly.pdbx_seq_one_letter_code
_entity_poly.pdbx_strand_id
1 'polypeptide(L)'
;MVKFYQNGFSYDYTWHAVTLAYFLRYPNPYSTHVISSDVISRHIDEAGILHTVRIHHKRGKLPAALTRLLPTVSDSYILETSRVNPHTMVMETETRNLDHTSILSVVEHQVYTPAAEGSGTNVQTTVRFDSRFGGRRQQAQQVVEGEAQEAQPQPEKRRLFNFGFGWGKEGVQRSIESLGARRMTEHVGSSTKGMQLVLTRLRNIGLIGTRGVERVNEDWKSVWRRVREEIPKADGLDAGMGV
;
A
#
# COMPACT_ATOMS: atom_id res chain seq x y z
N MET A 1 11.20 -11.44 11.12
CA MET A 1 12.26 -10.50 10.71
C MET A 1 11.62 -9.21 10.25
N VAL A 2 12.15 -8.06 10.68
CA VAL A 2 11.67 -6.73 10.27
C VAL A 2 12.73 -6.04 9.42
N LYS A 3 12.34 -5.41 8.30
CA LYS A 3 13.20 -4.60 7.43
C LYS A 3 12.56 -3.25 7.15
N PHE A 4 13.37 -2.21 7.09
CA PHE A 4 12.96 -0.85 6.79
C PHE A 4 13.63 -0.36 5.52
N TYR A 5 12.85 0.31 4.67
CA TYR A 5 13.32 1.01 3.50
C TYR A 5 12.80 2.44 3.57
N GLN A 6 13.63 3.40 3.17
CA GLN A 6 13.27 4.80 3.14
C GLN A 6 13.59 5.38 1.76
N ASN A 7 12.70 6.22 1.24
CA ASN A 7 12.88 6.93 -0.02
C ASN A 7 12.36 8.37 0.11
N GLY A 8 13.10 9.31 -0.48
CA GLY A 8 12.68 10.70 -0.62
C GLY A 8 12.33 11.01 -2.06
N PHE A 9 11.25 11.75 -2.29
CA PHE A 9 10.85 12.22 -3.62
C PHE A 9 10.24 13.62 -3.52
N SER A 10 10.39 14.44 -4.56
CA SER A 10 9.79 15.78 -4.61
C SER A 10 8.95 15.94 -5.88
N TYR A 11 7.71 16.39 -5.71
CA TYR A 11 6.84 16.81 -6.80
C TYR A 11 7.02 18.30 -7.06
N ASP A 12 7.15 18.69 -8.33
CA ASP A 12 7.11 20.09 -8.77
C ASP A 12 5.66 20.62 -8.87
N TYR A 13 4.91 20.42 -7.79
CA TYR A 13 3.51 20.82 -7.64
C TYR A 13 3.26 21.22 -6.19
N THR A 14 2.36 22.19 -5.99
CA THR A 14 1.96 22.66 -4.66
C THR A 14 1.39 21.52 -3.80
N TRP A 15 1.52 21.65 -2.48
CA TRP A 15 0.99 20.65 -1.54
C TRP A 15 -0.50 20.39 -1.73
N HIS A 16 -1.28 21.44 -1.99
CA HIS A 16 -2.71 21.33 -2.26
C HIS A 16 -3.00 20.45 -3.49
N ALA A 17 -2.24 20.64 -4.56
CA ALA A 17 -2.37 19.86 -5.78
C ALA A 17 -1.99 18.39 -5.57
N VAL A 18 -0.89 18.13 -4.85
CA VAL A 18 -0.43 16.77 -4.55
C VAL A 18 -1.40 16.04 -3.63
N THR A 19 -1.88 16.70 -2.57
CA THR A 19 -2.90 16.15 -1.66
C THR A 19 -4.19 15.82 -2.41
N LEU A 20 -4.67 16.71 -3.28
CA LEU A 20 -5.83 16.43 -4.12
C LEU A 20 -5.57 15.22 -5.03
N ALA A 21 -4.48 15.26 -5.81
CA ALA A 21 -4.12 14.18 -6.72
C ALA A 21 -3.99 12.82 -6.00
N TYR A 22 -3.54 12.80 -4.75
CA TYR A 22 -3.40 11.57 -3.96
C TYR A 22 -4.75 10.86 -3.76
N PHE A 23 -5.82 11.63 -3.52
CA PHE A 23 -7.17 11.08 -3.41
C PHE A 23 -7.75 10.68 -4.76
N LEU A 24 -7.29 11.33 -5.85
CA LEU A 24 -7.77 11.10 -7.23
C LEU A 24 -6.94 10.08 -8.03
N ARG A 25 -5.91 9.46 -7.42
CA ARG A 25 -4.88 8.75 -8.16
C ARG A 25 -5.33 7.48 -8.88
N TYR A 26 -6.50 6.95 -8.56
CA TYR A 26 -7.05 5.77 -9.22
C TYR A 26 -8.37 6.13 -9.93
N PRO A 27 -8.63 5.56 -11.11
CA PRO A 27 -7.76 4.66 -11.89
C PRO A 27 -6.58 5.36 -12.60
N ASN A 28 -5.48 4.64 -12.83
CA ASN A 28 -4.37 5.11 -13.68
C ASN A 28 -3.65 3.93 -14.37
N PRO A 29 -3.02 4.11 -15.56
CA PRO A 29 -2.41 3.03 -16.34
C PRO A 29 -1.15 2.42 -15.70
N TYR A 30 -0.56 3.08 -14.69
CA TYR A 30 0.58 2.55 -13.94
C TYR A 30 0.14 1.70 -12.74
N SER A 31 -1.16 1.62 -12.45
CA SER A 31 -1.75 0.90 -11.32
C SER A 31 -2.90 0.00 -11.75
N THR A 32 -2.74 -0.73 -12.86
CA THR A 32 -3.75 -1.66 -13.41
C THR A 32 -4.15 -2.79 -12.46
N HIS A 33 -3.33 -3.06 -11.44
CA HIS A 33 -3.63 -4.03 -10.40
C HIS A 33 -4.72 -3.56 -9.43
N VAL A 34 -5.01 -2.26 -9.34
CA VAL A 34 -6.08 -1.73 -8.48
C VAL A 34 -7.41 -1.90 -9.21
N ILE A 35 -8.27 -2.75 -8.67
CA ILE A 35 -9.61 -3.05 -9.22
C ILE A 35 -10.61 -2.02 -8.71
N SER A 36 -10.65 -1.79 -7.38
CA SER A 36 -11.53 -0.82 -6.74
C SER A 36 -10.81 -0.07 -5.61
N SER A 37 -11.34 1.09 -5.26
CA SER A 37 -10.89 1.95 -4.17
C SER A 37 -12.11 2.61 -3.56
N ASP A 38 -12.43 2.27 -2.32
CA ASP A 38 -13.67 2.66 -1.65
C ASP A 38 -13.35 3.41 -0.35
N VAL A 39 -14.13 4.45 -0.03
CA VAL A 39 -14.01 5.18 1.24
C VAL A 39 -14.84 4.47 2.31
N ILE A 40 -14.19 3.95 3.36
CA ILE A 40 -14.87 3.32 4.49
C ILE A 40 -15.40 4.40 5.44
N SER A 41 -14.56 5.38 5.77
CA SER A 41 -14.95 6.48 6.65
C SER A 41 -14.18 7.74 6.32
N ARG A 42 -14.82 8.89 6.56
CA ARG A 42 -14.23 10.21 6.42
C ARG A 42 -14.88 11.17 7.40
N HIS A 43 -14.07 11.88 8.18
CA HIS A 43 -14.54 12.89 9.11
C HIS A 43 -13.45 13.94 9.36
N ILE A 44 -13.86 15.10 9.84
CA ILE A 44 -12.96 16.15 10.32
C ILE A 44 -13.00 16.09 11.85
N ASP A 45 -11.84 16.05 12.49
CA ASP A 45 -11.74 16.07 13.96
C ASP A 45 -11.88 17.50 14.52
N GLU A 46 -11.92 17.61 15.85
CA GLU A 46 -12.03 18.90 16.54
C GLU A 46 -10.86 19.86 16.24
N ALA A 47 -9.70 19.31 15.83
CA ALA A 47 -8.52 20.09 15.45
C ALA A 47 -8.53 20.52 13.97
N GLY A 48 -9.60 20.23 13.22
CA GLY A 48 -9.72 20.58 11.80
C GLY A 48 -8.93 19.65 10.87
N ILE A 49 -8.46 18.50 11.36
CA ILE A 49 -7.71 17.52 10.57
C ILE A 49 -8.70 16.59 9.88
N LEU A 50 -8.54 16.40 8.57
CA LEU A 50 -9.33 15.45 7.81
C LEU A 50 -8.74 14.04 7.96
N HIS A 51 -9.53 13.14 8.53
CA HIS A 51 -9.24 11.71 8.60
C HIS A 51 -10.02 10.98 7.51
N THR A 52 -9.34 10.15 6.74
CA THR A 52 -9.98 9.27 5.76
C THR A 52 -9.42 7.86 5.90
N VAL A 53 -10.32 6.87 5.89
CA VAL A 53 -9.98 5.45 5.76
C VAL A 53 -10.53 4.95 4.43
N ARG A 54 -9.65 4.37 3.60
CA ARG A 54 -10.00 3.74 2.33
C ARG A 54 -9.59 2.29 2.30
N ILE A 55 -10.29 1.49 1.51
CA ILE A 55 -9.90 0.13 1.17
C ILE A 55 -9.68 0.03 -0.33
N HIS A 56 -8.58 -0.61 -0.70
CA HIS A 56 -8.23 -0.85 -2.10
C HIS A 56 -8.23 -2.35 -2.35
N HIS A 57 -9.00 -2.78 -3.34
CA HIS A 57 -8.96 -4.15 -3.85
C HIS A 57 -7.92 -4.23 -4.97
N LYS A 58 -6.90 -5.06 -4.78
CA LYS A 58 -5.79 -5.24 -5.73
C LYS A 58 -5.71 -6.69 -6.21
N ARG A 59 -5.60 -6.87 -7.53
CA ARG A 59 -5.23 -8.16 -8.13
C ARG A 59 -3.74 -8.39 -7.98
N GLY A 60 -3.36 -9.46 -7.29
CA GLY A 60 -1.98 -9.78 -7.00
C GLY A 60 -1.62 -11.20 -7.43
N LYS A 61 -0.39 -11.39 -7.90
CA LYS A 61 0.21 -12.73 -7.99
C LYS A 61 1.18 -12.88 -6.83
N LEU A 62 1.10 -14.01 -6.13
CA LEU A 62 2.17 -14.39 -5.22
C LEU A 62 3.48 -14.48 -6.01
N PRO A 63 4.61 -14.07 -5.42
CA PRO A 63 5.92 -14.36 -5.99
C PRO A 63 6.04 -15.85 -6.29
N ALA A 64 6.65 -16.23 -7.41
CA ALA A 64 6.78 -17.63 -7.81
C ALA A 64 7.47 -18.52 -6.76
N ALA A 65 8.30 -17.94 -5.89
CA ALA A 65 8.90 -18.63 -4.75
C ALA A 65 7.86 -19.07 -3.68
N LEU A 66 6.76 -18.33 -3.55
CA LEU A 66 5.69 -18.57 -2.57
C LEU A 66 4.48 -19.31 -3.17
N THR A 67 4.31 -19.31 -4.50
CA THR A 67 3.19 -20.00 -5.17
C THR A 67 3.22 -21.53 -5.03
N ARG A 68 4.39 -22.13 -4.75
CA ARG A 68 4.49 -23.57 -4.48
C ARG A 68 4.06 -23.97 -3.07
N LEU A 69 3.99 -23.01 -2.14
CA LEU A 69 3.75 -23.27 -0.71
C LEU A 69 2.36 -22.81 -0.25
N LEU A 70 1.65 -22.05 -1.08
CA LEU A 70 0.37 -21.43 -0.73
C LEU A 70 -0.63 -21.65 -1.85
N PRO A 71 -1.93 -21.85 -1.53
CA PRO A 71 -2.97 -21.82 -2.54
C PRO A 71 -2.90 -20.49 -3.29
N THR A 72 -3.23 -20.52 -4.59
CA THR A 72 -3.18 -19.37 -5.49
C THR A 72 -4.01 -18.23 -4.92
N VAL A 73 -3.34 -17.25 -4.31
CA VAL A 73 -3.94 -15.98 -3.94
C VAL A 73 -4.07 -15.17 -5.21
N SER A 74 -5.31 -14.81 -5.56
CA SER A 74 -5.62 -13.98 -6.73
C SER A 74 -5.75 -12.50 -6.38
N ASP A 75 -6.26 -12.19 -5.18
CA ASP A 75 -6.67 -10.85 -4.78
C ASP A 75 -6.18 -10.50 -3.38
N SER A 76 -5.97 -9.20 -3.14
CA SER A 76 -5.52 -8.65 -1.87
C SER A 76 -6.23 -7.34 -1.54
N TYR A 77 -6.45 -7.07 -0.27
CA TYR A 77 -7.06 -5.86 0.25
C TYR A 77 -6.03 -5.03 1.01
N ILE A 78 -5.91 -3.77 0.61
CA ILE A 78 -5.02 -2.80 1.25
C ILE A 78 -5.88 -1.78 1.99
N LEU A 79 -5.66 -1.65 3.29
CA LEU A 79 -6.23 -0.57 4.08
C LEU A 79 -5.31 0.64 3.95
N GLU A 80 -5.88 1.78 3.60
CA GLU A 80 -5.22 3.08 3.62
C GLU A 80 -5.87 3.96 4.69
N THR A 81 -5.05 4.61 5.49
CA THR A 81 -5.47 5.66 6.40
C THR A 81 -4.70 6.93 6.06
N SER A 82 -5.37 8.07 6.05
CA SER A 82 -4.75 9.36 5.79
C SER A 82 -5.22 10.43 6.76
N ARG A 83 -4.30 11.29 7.18
CA ARG A 83 -4.54 12.47 8.01
C ARG A 83 -4.04 13.69 7.26
N VAL A 84 -4.92 14.64 6.99
CA VAL A 84 -4.59 15.87 6.27
C VAL A 84 -4.81 17.06 7.20
N ASN A 85 -3.73 17.72 7.59
CA ASN A 85 -3.79 18.94 8.38
C ASN A 85 -3.57 20.15 7.46
N PRO A 86 -4.63 20.93 7.15
CA PRO A 86 -4.51 22.10 6.28
C PRO A 86 -3.79 23.27 6.95
N HIS A 87 -3.73 23.33 8.28
CA HIS A 87 -3.06 24.41 9.02
C HIS A 87 -1.54 24.26 9.01
N THR A 88 -1.05 23.04 9.17
CA THR A 88 0.39 22.75 9.09
C THR A 88 0.86 22.35 7.69
N MET A 89 -0.08 22.18 6.74
CA MET A 89 0.17 21.63 5.39
C MET A 89 0.92 20.30 5.44
N VAL A 90 0.49 19.40 6.33
CA VAL A 90 1.07 18.06 6.42
C VAL A 90 -0.02 17.04 6.06
N MET A 91 0.30 16.15 5.12
CA MET A 91 -0.50 14.95 4.88
C MET A 91 0.32 13.72 5.25
N GLU A 92 -0.21 12.91 6.16
CA GLU A 92 0.35 11.63 6.57
C GLU A 92 -0.54 10.51 6.03
N THR A 93 0.07 9.46 5.50
CA THR A 93 -0.67 8.31 4.99
C THR A 93 0.00 7.01 5.41
N GLU A 94 -0.79 6.04 5.87
CA GLU A 94 -0.35 4.68 6.12
C GLU A 94 -1.14 3.71 5.25
N THR A 95 -0.45 2.82 4.56
CA THR A 95 -1.06 1.71 3.84
C THR A 95 -0.54 0.37 4.36
N ARG A 96 -1.45 -0.59 4.51
CA ARG A 96 -1.09 -1.95 4.96
C ARG A 96 -1.99 -3.01 4.32
N ASN A 97 -1.42 -4.18 4.03
CA ASN A 97 -2.22 -5.33 3.61
C ASN A 97 -3.03 -5.90 4.79
N LEU A 98 -4.29 -6.28 4.55
CA LEU A 98 -5.16 -6.92 5.54
C LEU A 98 -4.99 -8.44 5.55
N ASP A 99 -4.78 -9.00 4.37
CA ASP A 99 -4.63 -10.43 4.07
C ASP A 99 -3.15 -10.85 3.98
N HIS A 100 -2.89 -12.15 4.13
CA HIS A 100 -1.55 -12.78 4.07
C HIS A 100 -0.51 -12.24 5.07
N THR A 101 -0.95 -11.53 6.11
CA THR A 101 -0.10 -10.95 7.16
C THR A 101 0.67 -11.98 7.99
N SER A 102 0.22 -13.24 8.01
CA SER A 102 0.96 -14.36 8.61
C SER A 102 2.25 -14.72 7.86
N ILE A 103 2.37 -14.27 6.61
CA ILE A 103 3.46 -14.60 5.69
C ILE A 103 4.33 -13.36 5.49
N LEU A 104 3.70 -12.26 5.09
CA LEU A 104 4.34 -10.97 4.89
C LEU A 104 3.35 -9.85 5.19
N SER A 105 3.66 -9.05 6.21
CA SER A 105 3.00 -7.77 6.45
C SER A 105 3.87 -6.68 5.86
N VAL A 106 3.28 -5.82 5.04
CA VAL A 106 3.90 -4.63 4.46
C VAL A 106 3.14 -3.42 4.97
N VAL A 107 3.85 -2.51 5.63
CA VAL A 107 3.30 -1.23 6.09
C VAL A 107 4.11 -0.13 5.46
N GLU A 108 3.48 0.70 4.64
CA GLU A 108 4.10 1.88 4.04
C GLU A 108 3.52 3.13 4.68
N HIS A 109 4.40 3.97 5.22
CA HIS A 109 4.09 5.28 5.78
C HIS A 109 4.66 6.35 4.85
N GLN A 110 3.87 7.38 4.55
CA GLN A 110 4.30 8.50 3.73
C GLN A 110 3.93 9.82 4.39
N VAL A 111 4.85 10.79 4.33
CA VAL A 111 4.63 12.15 4.83
C VAL A 111 4.86 13.13 3.69
N TYR A 112 3.85 13.96 3.42
CA TYR A 112 3.84 14.97 2.38
C TYR A 112 3.88 16.36 3.01
N THR A 113 4.90 17.14 2.66
CA THR A 113 5.11 18.51 3.17
C THR A 113 5.49 19.46 2.04
N PRO A 114 5.13 20.76 2.12
CA PRO A 114 5.61 21.76 1.17
C PRO A 114 7.13 21.81 1.12
N ALA A 115 7.69 22.03 -0.07
CA ALA A 115 9.08 22.40 -0.23
C ALA A 115 9.31 23.82 0.31
N ALA A 116 10.55 24.14 0.70
CA ALA A 116 10.91 25.44 1.30
C ALA A 116 10.54 26.64 0.40
N GLU A 117 10.56 26.45 -0.91
CA GLU A 117 10.22 27.47 -1.92
C GLU A 117 8.70 27.61 -2.16
N GLY A 118 7.87 26.77 -1.53
CA GLY A 118 6.40 26.81 -1.59
C GLY A 118 5.76 26.30 -2.89
N SER A 119 6.54 26.13 -3.95
CA SER A 119 6.09 25.65 -5.27
C SER A 119 6.03 24.11 -5.38
N GLY A 120 6.88 23.41 -4.62
CA GLY A 120 6.98 21.95 -4.65
C GLY A 120 6.42 21.26 -3.40
N THR A 121 6.35 19.93 -3.45
CA THR A 121 5.96 19.07 -2.33
C THR A 121 6.99 17.95 -2.13
N ASN A 122 7.57 17.87 -0.95
CA ASN A 122 8.45 16.80 -0.53
C ASN A 122 7.64 15.62 0.02
N VAL A 123 8.08 14.41 -0.30
CA VAL A 123 7.46 13.17 0.13
C VAL A 123 8.54 12.27 0.71
N GLN A 124 8.36 11.89 1.96
CA GLN A 124 9.18 10.89 2.63
C GLN A 124 8.38 9.60 2.77
N THR A 125 8.87 8.53 2.15
CA THR A 125 8.25 7.20 2.19
C THR A 125 9.11 6.28 3.04
N THR A 126 8.49 5.63 4.03
CA THR A 126 9.11 4.60 4.87
C THR A 126 8.30 3.31 4.76
N VAL A 127 8.93 2.23 4.34
CA VAL A 127 8.27 0.92 4.20
C VAL A 127 8.86 -0.08 5.18
N ARG A 128 8.00 -0.68 5.98
CA ARG A 128 8.31 -1.75 6.93
C ARG A 128 7.79 -3.08 6.39
N PHE A 129 8.70 -4.02 6.19
CA PHE A 129 8.37 -5.42 5.89
C PHE A 129 8.53 -6.25 7.16
N ASP A 130 7.48 -6.93 7.56
CA ASP A 130 7.47 -7.86 8.69
C ASP A 130 7.10 -9.26 8.19
N SER A 131 8.08 -10.16 8.20
CA SER A 131 7.88 -11.56 7.86
C SER A 131 7.92 -12.42 9.11
N ARG A 132 6.82 -13.15 9.32
CA ARG A 132 6.65 -14.13 10.42
C ARG A 132 6.96 -15.57 9.99
N PHE A 133 7.35 -15.78 8.73
CA PHE A 133 7.67 -17.09 8.20
C PHE A 133 8.85 -17.73 8.95
N GLY A 134 8.65 -18.92 9.53
CA GLY A 134 9.68 -19.67 10.27
C GLY A 134 9.91 -19.28 11.74
N GLY A 135 9.23 -18.24 12.26
CA GLY A 135 9.44 -17.73 13.63
C GLY A 135 8.60 -18.43 14.72
N ARG A 136 7.63 -19.27 14.36
CA ARG A 136 6.61 -19.79 15.30
C ARG A 136 7.03 -21.02 16.11
N ARG A 137 8.33 -21.27 16.30
CA ARG A 137 8.83 -22.42 17.08
C ARG A 137 9.53 -22.09 18.40
N GLN A 138 9.88 -20.83 18.67
CA GLN A 138 10.58 -20.48 19.91
C GLN A 138 9.67 -20.11 21.09
N GLN A 139 8.40 -19.76 20.86
CA GLN A 139 7.45 -19.53 21.98
C GLN A 139 6.72 -20.78 22.45
N ALA A 140 6.72 -21.87 21.67
CA ALA A 140 6.13 -23.14 22.10
C ALA A 140 7.09 -24.00 22.94
N GLN A 141 8.37 -23.62 23.05
CA GLN A 141 9.38 -24.40 23.78
C GLN A 141 9.71 -23.83 25.17
N GLN A 142 9.13 -22.69 25.56
CA GLN A 142 9.23 -22.13 26.92
C GLN A 142 8.01 -22.40 27.81
N VAL A 143 7.01 -23.17 27.34
CA VAL A 143 5.80 -23.51 28.11
C VAL A 143 5.74 -25.00 28.48
N VAL A 144 6.81 -25.77 28.28
CA VAL A 144 6.84 -27.23 28.61
C VAL A 144 7.92 -27.57 29.65
N GLU A 145 8.21 -26.63 30.56
CA GLU A 145 9.04 -26.89 31.76
C GLU A 145 8.21 -27.00 33.06
N GLY A 146 6.90 -27.24 32.94
CA GLY A 146 6.05 -27.58 34.07
C GLY A 146 5.15 -28.75 33.72
N GLU A 147 5.22 -29.80 34.56
CA GLU A 147 4.37 -31.00 34.58
C GLU A 147 4.88 -32.20 33.78
N ALA A 148 5.82 -32.92 34.41
CA ALA A 148 5.99 -34.35 34.23
C ALA A 148 4.88 -35.09 35.00
N GLN A 149 3.97 -35.78 34.29
CA GLN A 149 3.30 -36.97 34.79
C GLN A 149 3.13 -38.00 33.65
N GLU A 150 3.38 -39.26 34.01
CA GLU A 150 3.61 -40.41 33.15
C GLU A 150 2.37 -40.85 32.34
N ALA A 151 2.55 -41.06 31.03
CA ALA A 151 1.70 -41.92 30.23
C ALA A 151 2.52 -42.56 29.09
N GLN A 152 2.38 -43.88 28.95
CA GLN A 152 3.15 -44.78 28.06
C GLN A 152 2.99 -44.44 26.56
N PRO A 153 4.02 -44.65 25.70
CA PRO A 153 3.95 -44.28 24.30
C PRO A 153 3.35 -45.39 23.42
N GLN A 154 2.21 -45.12 22.77
CA GLN A 154 1.83 -45.80 21.53
C GLN A 154 2.28 -44.95 20.33
N PRO A 155 3.11 -45.46 19.40
CA PRO A 155 3.56 -44.68 18.26
C PRO A 155 2.56 -44.77 17.10
N GLU A 156 1.42 -44.08 17.20
CA GLU A 156 0.54 -43.89 16.05
C GLU A 156 0.77 -42.55 15.34
N LYS A 157 1.59 -42.64 14.29
CA LYS A 157 1.46 -41.94 13.00
C LYS A 157 0.87 -40.51 13.05
N ARG A 158 1.65 -39.53 13.50
CA ARG A 158 1.52 -38.13 13.03
C ARG A 158 2.63 -37.78 12.05
N ARG A 159 2.62 -38.50 10.93
CA ARG A 159 3.35 -38.17 9.69
C ARG A 159 2.61 -37.06 8.94
N LEU A 160 2.64 -35.81 9.42
CA LEU A 160 2.07 -34.71 8.62
C LEU A 160 2.87 -33.40 8.57
N PHE A 161 4.16 -33.38 8.94
CA PHE A 161 5.04 -32.25 8.58
C PHE A 161 6.49 -32.71 8.37
N ASN A 162 6.70 -33.66 7.46
CA ASN A 162 8.00 -33.82 6.81
C ASN A 162 8.17 -32.65 5.83
N PHE A 163 8.84 -31.59 6.28
CA PHE A 163 9.43 -30.55 5.44
C PHE A 163 10.45 -31.18 4.48
N GLY A 164 9.98 -31.80 3.41
CA GLY A 164 10.80 -32.22 2.28
C GLY A 164 10.72 -31.17 1.19
N PHE A 165 11.61 -30.16 1.21
CA PHE A 165 12.17 -29.50 0.01
C PHE A 165 13.27 -28.52 0.45
N GLY A 166 14.47 -28.66 -0.13
CA GLY A 166 15.74 -28.08 0.32
C GLY A 166 15.89 -26.56 0.19
N TRP A 167 15.14 -25.79 0.97
CA TRP A 167 15.44 -24.39 1.25
C TRP A 167 15.64 -24.26 2.76
N GLY A 168 16.88 -24.04 3.20
CA GLY A 168 17.13 -23.64 4.59
C GLY A 168 16.38 -22.34 4.90
N LYS A 169 16.09 -22.08 6.19
CA LYS A 169 15.42 -20.84 6.66
C LYS A 169 16.04 -19.58 6.06
N GLU A 170 17.35 -19.59 5.85
CA GLU A 170 18.12 -18.51 5.22
C GLU A 170 17.78 -18.28 3.73
N GLY A 171 17.48 -19.32 2.97
CA GLY A 171 17.18 -19.20 1.53
C GLY A 171 15.83 -18.53 1.25
N VAL A 172 14.82 -18.84 2.07
CA VAL A 172 13.52 -18.18 2.02
C VAL A 172 13.63 -16.74 2.51
N GLN A 173 14.41 -16.50 3.57
CA GLN A 173 14.64 -15.15 4.09
C GLN A 173 15.32 -14.25 3.05
N ARG A 174 16.40 -14.69 2.40
CA ARG A 174 17.09 -13.94 1.33
C ARG A 174 16.15 -13.67 0.13
N SER A 175 15.26 -14.60 -0.17
CA SER A 175 14.26 -14.44 -1.22
C SER A 175 13.19 -13.40 -0.86
N ILE A 176 12.79 -13.31 0.41
CA ILE A 176 11.88 -12.27 0.90
C ILE A 176 12.56 -10.90 0.88
N GLU A 177 13.84 -10.82 1.24
CA GLU A 177 14.61 -9.57 1.20
C GLU A 177 14.79 -9.05 -0.23
N SER A 178 15.22 -9.90 -1.17
CA SER A 178 15.39 -9.52 -2.57
C SER A 178 14.06 -9.15 -3.24
N LEU A 179 12.99 -9.85 -2.87
CA LEU A 179 11.64 -9.52 -3.30
C LEU A 179 11.17 -8.16 -2.73
N GLY A 180 11.41 -7.90 -1.45
CA GLY A 180 11.04 -6.65 -0.80
C GLY A 180 11.72 -5.44 -1.46
N ALA A 181 13.03 -5.52 -1.67
CA ALA A 181 13.80 -4.47 -2.36
C ALA A 181 13.31 -4.25 -3.80
N ARG A 182 13.09 -5.32 -4.57
CA ARG A 182 12.60 -5.22 -5.95
C ARG A 182 11.21 -4.60 -6.01
N ARG A 183 10.28 -5.06 -5.18
CA ARG A 183 8.92 -4.52 -5.12
C ARG A 183 8.90 -3.07 -4.68
N MET A 184 9.79 -2.66 -3.79
CA MET A 184 9.91 -1.25 -3.40
C MET A 184 10.26 -0.37 -4.60
N THR A 185 11.29 -0.75 -5.37
CA THR A 185 11.69 0.02 -6.57
C THR A 185 10.59 0.08 -7.62
N GLU A 186 9.92 -1.05 -7.89
CA GLU A 186 8.79 -1.10 -8.82
C GLU A 186 7.59 -0.27 -8.32
N HIS A 187 7.28 -0.32 -7.01
CA HIS A 187 6.18 0.43 -6.38
C HIS A 187 6.43 1.93 -6.42
N VAL A 188 7.63 2.39 -6.06
CA VAL A 188 7.99 3.81 -6.12
C VAL A 188 7.88 4.33 -7.56
N GLY A 189 8.44 3.60 -8.53
CA GLY A 189 8.39 4.01 -9.93
C GLY A 189 6.98 4.09 -10.51
N SER A 190 6.11 3.12 -10.20
CA SER A 190 4.71 3.10 -10.68
C SER A 190 3.84 4.15 -9.99
N SER A 191 4.00 4.32 -8.68
CA SER A 191 3.26 5.31 -7.88
C SER A 191 3.57 6.74 -8.34
N THR A 192 4.85 7.08 -8.51
CA THR A 192 5.27 8.41 -8.97
C THR A 192 4.71 8.74 -10.36
N LYS A 193 4.78 7.79 -11.30
CA LYS A 193 4.25 8.00 -12.66
C LYS A 193 2.72 8.17 -12.66
N GLY A 194 2.00 7.38 -11.85
CA GLY A 194 0.56 7.51 -11.67
C GLY A 194 0.17 8.88 -11.12
N MET A 195 0.86 9.34 -10.08
CA MET A 195 0.64 10.66 -9.49
C MET A 195 0.96 11.80 -10.45
N GLN A 196 2.08 11.74 -11.17
CA GLN A 196 2.47 12.76 -12.16
C GLN A 196 1.44 12.88 -13.29
N LEU A 197 0.89 11.76 -13.76
CA LEU A 197 -0.18 11.75 -14.75
C LEU A 197 -1.43 12.48 -14.24
N VAL A 198 -1.86 12.17 -13.01
CA VAL A 198 -3.04 12.80 -12.40
C VAL A 198 -2.82 14.30 -12.20
N LEU A 199 -1.64 14.70 -11.69
CA LEU A 199 -1.27 16.11 -11.52
C LEU A 199 -1.27 16.88 -12.84
N THR A 200 -0.70 16.29 -13.89
CA THR A 200 -0.68 16.90 -15.24
C THR A 200 -2.09 17.11 -15.77
N ARG A 201 -3.01 16.16 -15.55
CA ARG A 201 -4.41 16.28 -15.96
C ARG A 201 -5.16 17.34 -15.19
N LEU A 202 -5.01 17.37 -13.88
CA LEU A 202 -5.62 18.40 -13.04
C LEU A 202 -5.17 19.81 -13.47
N ARG A 203 -3.90 19.97 -13.88
CA ARG A 203 -3.40 21.20 -14.48
C ARG A 203 -4.07 21.51 -15.83
N ASN A 204 -4.20 20.53 -16.72
CA ASN A 204 -4.82 20.73 -18.04
C ASN A 204 -6.32 21.08 -17.96
N ILE A 205 -7.04 20.52 -16.97
CA ILE A 205 -8.46 20.81 -16.74
C ILE A 205 -8.66 22.20 -16.10
N GLY A 206 -7.57 22.84 -15.64
CA GLY A 206 -7.61 24.16 -14.98
C GLY A 206 -7.88 24.09 -13.47
N LEU A 207 -7.77 22.91 -12.87
CA LEU A 207 -7.96 22.72 -11.42
C LEU A 207 -6.72 23.06 -10.61
N ILE A 208 -5.57 23.10 -11.27
CA ILE A 208 -4.31 23.54 -10.69
C ILE A 208 -3.84 24.76 -11.48
N GLY A 209 -3.90 25.92 -10.84
CA GLY A 209 -3.36 27.18 -11.35
C GLY A 209 -2.00 27.50 -10.76
N THR A 210 -1.54 28.73 -11.00
CA THR A 210 -0.25 29.23 -10.50
C THR A 210 -0.21 29.40 -8.98
N ARG A 211 -1.37 29.54 -8.34
CA ARG A 211 -1.53 29.75 -6.89
C ARG A 211 -2.00 28.51 -6.12
N GLY A 212 -2.11 27.36 -6.77
CA GLY A 212 -2.59 26.12 -6.16
C GLY A 212 -3.90 25.62 -6.78
N VAL A 213 -4.73 24.98 -5.95
CA VAL A 213 -6.00 24.39 -6.42
C VAL A 213 -7.04 25.50 -6.62
N GLU A 214 -7.62 25.58 -7.82
CA GLU A 214 -8.66 26.55 -8.15
C GLU A 214 -10.05 26.01 -7.78
N ARG A 215 -10.96 26.90 -7.37
CA ARG A 215 -12.36 26.52 -7.13
C ARG A 215 -13.03 26.22 -8.46
N VAL A 216 -13.66 25.05 -8.52
CA VAL A 216 -14.51 24.67 -9.63
C VAL A 216 -15.94 25.05 -9.29
N ASN A 217 -16.60 25.79 -10.18
CA ASN A 217 -18.06 25.97 -10.14
C ASN A 217 -18.79 24.75 -10.74
N GLU A 218 -18.15 23.59 -10.79
CA GLU A 218 -18.70 22.33 -11.29
C GLU A 218 -18.82 21.32 -10.15
N ASP A 219 -19.78 20.39 -10.27
CA ASP A 219 -19.88 19.24 -9.38
C ASP A 219 -18.59 18.40 -9.44
N TRP A 220 -18.11 17.94 -8.28
CA TRP A 220 -16.89 17.15 -8.16
C TRP A 220 -16.95 15.86 -8.98
N LYS A 221 -18.16 15.32 -9.21
CA LYS A 221 -18.38 14.15 -10.08
C LYS A 221 -18.09 14.45 -11.54
N SER A 222 -18.41 15.66 -12.01
CA SER A 222 -18.12 16.11 -13.37
C SER A 222 -16.63 16.30 -13.58
N VAL A 223 -15.96 16.94 -12.62
CA VAL A 223 -14.50 17.04 -12.55
C VAL A 223 -13.85 15.65 -12.65
N TRP A 224 -14.31 14.71 -11.83
CA TRP A 224 -13.83 13.33 -11.84
C TRP A 224 -14.07 12.60 -13.15
N ARG A 225 -15.22 12.86 -13.80
CA ARG A 225 -15.53 12.26 -15.09
C ARG A 225 -14.56 12.73 -16.15
N ARG A 226 -14.27 14.03 -16.21
CA ARG A 226 -13.29 14.62 -17.14
C ARG A 226 -11.88 14.07 -16.92
N VAL A 227 -11.43 13.98 -15.66
CA VAL A 227 -10.14 13.36 -15.31
C VAL A 227 -10.06 11.89 -15.79
N ARG A 228 -11.19 11.17 -15.80
CA ARG A 228 -11.29 9.77 -16.25
C ARG A 228 -11.43 9.60 -17.75
N GLU A 229 -12.15 10.48 -18.44
CA GLU A 229 -12.38 10.39 -19.89
C GLU A 229 -11.07 10.49 -20.68
N GLU A 230 -10.06 11.16 -20.13
CA GLU A 230 -8.70 11.23 -20.69
C GLU A 230 -7.82 10.00 -20.35
N ILE A 231 -8.37 8.95 -19.77
CA ILE A 231 -7.66 7.68 -19.53
C ILE A 231 -7.74 6.83 -20.80
N PRO A 232 -6.60 6.44 -21.40
CA PRO A 232 -6.60 5.39 -22.42
C PRO A 232 -7.22 4.14 -21.79
N LYS A 233 -8.43 3.79 -22.24
CA LYS A 233 -9.07 2.55 -21.81
C LYS A 233 -8.24 1.41 -22.40
N ALA A 234 -7.53 0.69 -21.55
CA ALA A 234 -7.03 -0.63 -21.95
C ALA A 234 -8.26 -1.52 -22.17
N ASP A 235 -8.31 -2.24 -23.29
CA ASP A 235 -9.44 -3.09 -23.65
C ASP A 235 -9.85 -3.99 -22.47
N GLY A 236 -11.12 -3.87 -22.03
CA GLY A 236 -11.71 -4.74 -21.01
C GLY A 236 -11.52 -4.36 -19.54
N LEU A 237 -10.93 -3.21 -19.21
CA LEU A 237 -10.87 -2.69 -17.84
C LEU A 237 -11.89 -1.55 -17.66
N ASP A 238 -13.11 -1.89 -17.24
CA ASP A 238 -14.05 -0.89 -16.73
C ASP A 238 -13.54 -0.44 -15.35
N ALA A 239 -13.10 0.81 -15.27
CA ALA A 239 -12.74 1.41 -14.00
C ALA A 239 -14.04 1.68 -13.25
N GLY A 240 -14.44 0.68 -12.44
CA GLY A 240 -15.64 0.73 -11.62
C GLY A 240 -15.81 2.08 -10.94
N MET A 241 -17.07 2.47 -10.75
CA MET A 241 -17.45 3.67 -10.01
C MET A 241 -16.94 3.52 -8.58
N GLY A 242 -15.73 4.00 -8.28
CA GLY A 242 -15.35 4.32 -6.91
C GLY A 242 -16.36 5.34 -6.41
N VAL A 243 -17.20 4.92 -5.46
CA VAL A 243 -18.24 5.74 -4.85
C VAL A 243 -17.63 6.70 -3.84
#